data_AF-A0A2E9XEU5-F1
#
_entry.id   AF-A0A2E9XEU5-F1
#
_cell.length_a   1.000
_cell.length_b   1.000
_cell.length_c   1.000
_cell.angle_alpha   90.00
_cell.angle_beta   90.00
_cell.angle_gamma   90.00
#
_symmetry.space_group_name_H-M   'P 1'
#
loop_
_entity.id
_entity.type
_entity.pdbx_description
1 polymer ?
#
loop_
_entity_poly.entity_id
_entity_poly.type
_entity_poly.pdbx_seq_one_letter_code
_entity_poly.pdbx_strand_id
1 'polypeptide(L)'
;MLGVAYAVVRSEPPEVFLATDVEVLHRVLAAELVARAASGTFDINELTELREALLEERWGDAVSRWIACSGIEVDVYTHLHVYSSEDLPPDLIGAQIQFSPLFQ
;
A
#
# COMPACT_ATOMS: atom_id res chain seq x y z
N MET A 1 12.47 -15.89 2.10
CA MET A 1 11.76 -15.17 1.03
C MET A 1 11.33 -13.84 1.63
N LEU A 2 11.84 -12.71 1.12
CA LEU A 2 11.37 -11.38 1.55
C LEU A 2 9.99 -11.15 0.93
N GLY A 3 8.94 -11.19 1.75
CA GLY A 3 7.63 -10.71 1.33
C GLY A 3 7.64 -9.19 1.33
N VAL A 4 7.01 -8.56 0.35
CA VAL A 4 6.83 -7.10 0.30
C VAL A 4 5.39 -6.75 0.62
N ALA A 5 5.17 -5.53 1.07
CA ALA A 5 3.85 -4.95 1.20
C ALA A 5 3.69 -3.82 0.18
N TYR A 6 2.53 -3.73 -0.48
CA TYR A 6 2.21 -2.57 -1.31
C TYR A 6 0.82 -2.04 -1.02
N ALA A 7 0.64 -0.75 -1.29
CA ALA A 7 -0.63 -0.06 -1.23
C ALA A 7 -0.94 0.62 -2.56
N VAL A 8 -2.20 0.56 -2.98
CA VAL A 8 -2.71 1.30 -4.14
C VAL A 8 -3.73 2.30 -3.65
N VAL A 9 -3.43 3.59 -3.83
CA VAL A 9 -4.36 4.67 -3.53
C VAL A 9 -5.24 4.88 -4.76
N ARG A 10 -6.56 4.87 -4.55
CA ARG A 10 -7.53 5.06 -5.63
C ARG A 10 -7.64 6.54 -6.01
N SER A 11 -6.69 6.99 -6.81
CA SER A 11 -6.62 8.30 -7.44
C SER A 11 -6.57 8.17 -8.97
N GLU A 12 -6.64 9.30 -9.67
CA GLU A 12 -6.44 9.33 -11.13
C GLU A 12 -5.30 10.29 -11.51
N PRO A 13 -4.10 9.77 -11.86
CA PRO A 13 -3.71 8.35 -11.93
C PRO A 13 -3.55 7.69 -10.54
N PRO A 14 -3.63 6.35 -10.44
CA PRO A 14 -3.46 5.65 -9.16
C PRO A 14 -2.02 5.78 -8.64
N GLU A 15 -1.88 6.08 -7.36
CA GLU A 15 -0.58 6.13 -6.68
C GLU A 15 -0.28 4.78 -6.03
N VAL A 16 0.96 4.28 -6.19
CA VAL A 16 1.38 2.98 -5.68
C VAL A 16 2.58 3.14 -4.77
N PHE A 17 2.47 2.59 -3.56
CA PHE A 17 3.54 2.56 -2.58
C PHE A 17 4.00 1.13 -2.35
N LEU A 18 5.31 0.91 -2.29
CA LEU A 18 5.93 -0.40 -2.07
C LEU A 18 6.87 -0.30 -0.86
N ALA A 19 6.82 -1.29 0.01
CA ALA A 19 7.67 -1.38 1.18
C ALA A 19 8.11 -2.82 1.46
N THR A 20 9.16 -2.97 2.26
CA THR A 20 9.70 -4.26 2.67
C THR A 20 8.76 -5.07 3.56
N ASP A 21 7.81 -4.41 4.21
CA ASP A 21 6.82 -5.01 5.09
C ASP A 21 5.70 -3.99 5.38
N VAL A 22 4.65 -4.45 6.06
CA VAL A 22 3.47 -3.65 6.38
C VAL A 22 3.76 -2.51 7.37
N GLU A 23 4.72 -2.65 8.28
CA GLU A 23 5.06 -1.59 9.23
C GLU A 23 5.74 -0.42 8.53
N VAL A 24 6.69 -0.73 7.63
CA VAL A 24 7.34 0.26 6.78
C VAL A 24 6.33 0.88 5.83
N LEU A 25 5.39 0.10 5.28
CA LEU A 25 4.33 0.63 4.41
C LEU A 25 3.47 1.67 5.14
N HIS A 26 3.04 1.38 6.38
CA HIS A 26 2.25 2.34 7.16
C HIS A 26 3.02 3.64 7.43
N ARG A 27 4.33 3.57 7.69
CA ARG A 27 5.18 4.77 7.84
C ARG A 27 5.21 5.60 6.56
N VAL A 28 5.40 4.95 5.42
CA VAL A 28 5.40 5.61 4.11
C VAL A 28 4.06 6.28 3.83
N LEU A 29 2.95 5.59 4.06
CA LEU A 29 1.61 6.14 3.84
C LEU A 29 1.29 7.29 4.81
N ALA A 30 1.73 7.20 6.07
CA ALA A 30 1.60 8.29 7.03
C ALA A 30 2.36 9.55 6.57
N ALA A 31 3.57 9.38 6.03
CA ALA A 31 4.39 10.49 5.55
C ALA A 31 3.88 11.09 4.22
N GLU A 32 3.47 10.25 3.27
CA GLU A 32 3.12 10.72 1.92
C GLU A 32 1.65 11.13 1.79
N LEU A 33 0.73 10.49 2.53
CA LEU A 33 -0.70 10.81 2.46
C LEU A 33 -1.14 11.70 3.61
N VAL A 34 -0.92 11.24 4.86
CA VAL A 34 -1.49 11.90 6.04
C VAL A 34 -0.79 13.23 6.32
N ALA A 35 0.54 13.25 6.35
CA ALA A 35 1.31 14.45 6.67
C ALA A 35 1.24 15.53 5.57
N ARG A 36 0.86 15.16 4.34
CA ARG A 36 0.71 16.08 3.20
C ARG A 36 -0.73 16.52 2.96
N ALA A 37 -1.68 15.99 3.73
CA ALA A 37 -3.08 16.30 3.56
C ALA A 37 -3.34 17.80 3.83
N ALA A 38 -4.11 18.45 2.94
CA ALA A 38 -4.39 19.86 3.07
C ALA A 38 -5.26 20.14 4.31
N SER A 39 -4.84 21.08 5.16
CA SER A 39 -5.54 21.41 6.42
C SER A 39 -6.98 21.91 6.24
N GLY A 40 -7.40 22.27 5.02
CA GLY A 40 -8.76 22.71 4.72
C GLY A 40 -9.75 21.58 4.43
N THR A 41 -9.28 20.33 4.37
CA THR A 41 -10.10 19.15 4.04
C THR A 41 -10.79 18.54 5.26
N PHE A 42 -10.31 18.86 6.47
CA PHE A 42 -10.72 18.20 7.71
C PHE A 42 -11.22 19.22 8.73
N ASP A 43 -12.08 18.78 9.65
CA ASP A 43 -12.44 19.58 10.80
C ASP A 43 -11.31 19.65 11.86
N ILE A 44 -11.48 20.51 12.86
CA ILE A 44 -10.44 20.74 13.88
C ILE A 44 -10.20 19.49 14.74
N ASN A 45 -11.24 18.69 15.01
CA ASN A 45 -11.12 17.49 15.83
C ASN A 45 -10.38 16.39 15.05
N GLU A 46 -10.75 16.17 13.79
CA GLU A 46 -10.09 15.24 12.87
C GLU A 46 -8.60 15.59 12.71
N LEU A 47 -8.27 16.87 12.52
CA LEU A 47 -6.86 17.32 12.44
C LEU A 47 -6.09 17.07 13.73
N THR A 48 -6.73 17.28 14.89
CA THR A 48 -6.09 17.06 16.19
C THR A 48 -5.78 15.59 16.38
N GLU A 49 -6.78 14.75 16.10
CA GLU A 49 -6.70 13.31 16.19
C GLU A 49 -5.66 12.69 15.24
N LEU A 50 -5.54 13.21 14.01
CA LEU A 50 -4.51 12.78 13.07
C LEU A 50 -3.11 13.19 13.53
N ARG A 51 -2.95 14.43 14.03
CA ARG A 51 -1.65 14.92 14.54
C ARG A 51 -1.18 14.13 15.76
N GLU A 52 -2.07 13.82 16.69
CA GLU A 52 -1.76 13.00 17.86
C GLU A 52 -1.30 11.59 17.44
N ALA A 53 -2.03 10.94 16.52
CA ALA A 53 -1.63 9.64 16.02
C ALA A 53 -0.25 9.65 15.33
N LEU A 54 0.06 10.71 14.57
CA LEU A 54 1.39 10.88 13.97
C LEU A 54 2.49 11.14 15.01
N LEU A 55 2.23 11.96 16.03
CA LEU A 55 3.23 12.26 17.07
C LEU A 55 3.51 11.05 17.97
N GLU A 56 2.51 10.20 18.17
CA GLU A 56 2.62 8.95 18.96
C GLU A 56 3.11 7.76 18.12
N GLU A 57 3.52 7.99 16.88
CA GLU A 57 4.01 6.96 15.95
C GLU A 57 2.99 5.85 15.65
N ARG A 58 1.69 6.12 15.84
CA ARG A 58 0.59 5.20 15.51
C ARG A 58 0.22 5.31 14.03
N TRP A 59 1.17 4.96 13.16
CA TRP A 59 1.07 5.16 11.71
C TRP A 59 -0.14 4.48 11.07
N GLY A 60 -0.42 3.23 11.44
CA GLY A 60 -1.59 2.49 10.92
C GLY A 60 -2.91 3.15 11.31
N ASP A 61 -3.02 3.67 12.53
CA ASP A 61 -4.21 4.38 13.00
C ASP A 61 -4.37 5.71 12.26
N ALA A 62 -3.27 6.46 12.08
CA ALA A 62 -3.26 7.72 11.34
C ALA A 62 -3.74 7.53 9.90
N VAL A 63 -3.23 6.48 9.21
CA VAL A 63 -3.65 6.15 7.85
C VAL A 63 -5.12 5.70 7.80
N SER A 64 -5.53 4.81 8.70
CA SER A 64 -6.92 4.33 8.75
C SER A 64 -7.91 5.46 8.99
N ARG A 65 -7.58 6.39 9.89
CA ARG A 65 -8.39 7.57 10.17
C ARG A 65 -8.41 8.54 8.99
N TRP A 66 -7.27 8.76 8.34
CA TRP A 66 -7.20 9.61 7.15
C TRP A 66 -8.06 9.06 6.01
N ILE A 67 -8.07 7.75 5.78
CA ILE A 67 -8.96 7.10 4.80
C ILE A 67 -10.43 7.39 5.14
N ALA A 68 -10.80 7.23 6.41
CA ALA A 68 -12.16 7.45 6.87
C ALA A 68 -12.62 8.91 6.69
N CYS A 69 -11.73 9.89 6.96
CA CYS A 69 -12.06 11.32 6.87
C CYS A 69 -11.99 11.85 5.42
N SER A 70 -11.02 11.39 4.64
CA SER A 70 -10.81 11.87 3.25
C SER A 70 -11.75 11.20 2.25
N GLY A 71 -12.28 10.02 2.56
CA GLY A 71 -13.04 9.18 1.63
C GLY A 71 -12.19 8.57 0.51
N ILE A 72 -10.87 8.72 0.56
CA ILE A 72 -9.95 8.13 -0.42
C ILE A 72 -9.68 6.68 -0.04
N GLU A 73 -10.02 5.77 -0.94
CA GLU A 73 -9.80 4.34 -0.74
C GLU A 73 -8.33 3.96 -0.98
N VAL A 74 -7.79 3.13 -0.09
CA VAL A 74 -6.42 2.59 -0.19
C VAL A 74 -6.49 1.07 -0.05
N ASP A 75 -6.13 0.35 -1.11
CA ASP A 75 -6.05 -1.10 -1.11
C ASP A 75 -4.66 -1.55 -0.64
N VAL A 76 -4.59 -2.32 0.46
CA VAL A 76 -3.31 -2.74 1.08
C VAL A 76 -3.13 -4.25 0.96
N TYR A 77 -1.92 -4.65 0.56
CA TYR A 77 -1.52 -6.04 0.43
C TYR A 77 -0.20 -6.28 1.15
N THR A 78 -0.15 -7.26 2.05
CA THR A 78 0.88 -7.30 3.10
C THR A 78 1.96 -8.37 2.94
N HIS A 79 1.76 -9.37 2.07
CA HIS A 79 2.63 -10.54 1.97
C HIS A 79 2.77 -11.03 0.53
N LEU A 80 3.19 -10.15 -0.38
CA LEU A 80 3.41 -10.56 -1.77
C LEU A 80 4.83 -11.01 -2.03
N HIS A 81 4.91 -12.00 -2.91
CA HIS A 81 6.16 -12.48 -3.45
C HIS A 81 6.59 -11.60 -4.61
N VAL A 82 7.81 -11.11 -4.55
CA VAL A 82 8.47 -10.50 -5.70
C VAL A 82 9.08 -11.63 -6.52
N TYR A 83 8.50 -11.90 -7.69
CA TYR A 83 9.07 -12.83 -8.65
C TYR A 83 10.27 -12.19 -9.34
N SER A 84 11.41 -12.89 -9.32
CA SER A 84 12.60 -12.54 -10.06
C SER A 84 12.69 -13.35 -11.36
N SER A 85 13.66 -13.00 -12.22
CA SER A 85 14.00 -13.81 -13.39
C SER A 85 14.49 -15.21 -13.02
N GLU A 86 15.02 -15.39 -11.81
CA GLU A 86 15.47 -16.69 -11.32
C GLU A 86 14.30 -17.58 -10.91
N ASP A 87 13.21 -17.00 -10.42
CA ASP A 87 11.99 -17.73 -10.05
C ASP A 87 11.17 -18.17 -11.28
N LEU A 88 11.33 -17.50 -12.41
CA LEU A 88 10.55 -17.71 -13.64
C LEU A 88 11.46 -17.92 -14.88
N PRO A 89 12.26 -19.00 -14.93
CA PRO A 89 13.13 -19.24 -16.08
C PRO A 89 12.31 -19.52 -17.36
N PRO A 90 12.69 -18.94 -18.51
CA PRO A 90 11.89 -19.01 -19.75
C PRO A 90 11.55 -20.43 -20.21
N ASP A 91 12.52 -21.34 -20.10
CA ASP A 91 12.37 -22.73 -20.56
C ASP A 91 11.33 -23.51 -19.75
N LEU A 92 11.23 -23.22 -18.45
CA LEU A 92 10.29 -23.86 -17.53
C LEU A 92 8.88 -23.29 -17.68
N ILE A 93 8.77 -21.95 -17.76
CA ILE A 93 7.50 -21.26 -17.93
C ILE A 93 6.86 -21.60 -19.27
N GLY A 94 7.66 -21.66 -20.35
CA GLY A 94 7.17 -22.03 -21.68
C GLY A 94 6.50 -23.41 -21.69
N ALA A 95 7.13 -24.39 -21.04
CA ALA A 95 6.55 -25.73 -20.90
C ALA A 95 5.27 -25.71 -20.04
N GLN A 96 5.25 -25.02 -18.91
CA GLN A 96 4.07 -24.93 -18.04
C GLN A 96 2.86 -24.30 -18.75
N ILE A 97 3.08 -23.24 -19.53
CA ILE A 97 2.01 -22.55 -20.27
C ILE A 97 1.36 -23.49 -21.29
N GLN A 98 2.15 -24.30 -22.01
CA GLN A 98 1.64 -25.24 -23.03
C GLN A 98 0.70 -26.31 -22.48
N PHE A 99 0.82 -26.66 -21.19
CA PHE A 99 -0.06 -27.61 -20.52
C PHE A 99 -1.19 -26.93 -19.71
N SER A 100 -1.31 -25.61 -19.78
CA SER A 100 -2.34 -24.87 -19.05
C SER A 100 -3.73 -25.02 -19.69
N PRO A 101 -4.83 -24.81 -18.92
CA PRO A 101 -6.19 -24.98 -19.43
C PRO A 101 -6.54 -24.13 -20.66
N LEU A 102 -5.81 -23.04 -20.93
CA LEU A 102 -6.03 -22.20 -22.09
C LEU A 102 -5.66 -22.90 -23.42
N PHE A 103 -4.81 -23.92 -23.37
CA PHE A 103 -4.29 -24.64 -24.54
C PHE A 103 -4.93 -26.04 -24.72
N GLN A 104 -6.00 -26.32 -23.99
CA GLN A 104 -6.84 -27.52 -24.15
C GLN A 104 -8.11 -27.18 -24.94
#